data_AF-A0AAD9U013-F1
#
_entry.id   AF-A0AAD9U013-F1
#
_cell.length_a   1.000
_cell.length_b   1.000
_cell.length_c   1.000
_cell.angle_alpha   90.00
_cell.angle_beta   90.00
_cell.angle_gamma   90.00
#
_symmetry.space_group_name_H-M   'P 1'
#
loop_
_entity.id
_entity.type
_entity.pdbx_description
1 polymer ?
#
loop_
_entity_poly.entity_id
_entity_poly.type
_entity_poly.pdbx_seq_one_letter_code
_entity_poly.pdbx_strand_id
1 'polypeptide(L)'
;MSEISESETAFPHRAGNIFKIQYFTSWGDQGINVTNRNINKLRDFYASMTSYVSSGPREAFLNYRDLDIGSINSSNQSSFKDAQVYGFKYFKGNF
;
A
#
# COMPACT_ATOMS: atom_id res chain seq x y z
N MET A 1 -9.64 -16.00 -2.85
CA MET A 1 -8.52 -16.87 -3.30
C MET A 1 -8.02 -17.72 -2.13
N SER A 2 -8.93 -18.38 -1.41
CA SER A 2 -8.60 -19.08 -0.15
C SER A 2 -7.99 -20.47 -0.35
N GLU A 3 -8.09 -21.03 -1.56
CA GLU A 3 -7.58 -22.36 -1.89
C GLU A 3 -6.08 -22.38 -2.19
N ILE A 4 -5.49 -21.22 -2.48
CA ILE A 4 -4.07 -21.06 -2.81
C ILE A 4 -3.31 -20.67 -1.53
N SER A 5 -2.18 -21.34 -1.28
CA SER A 5 -1.33 -21.01 -0.12
C SER A 5 -0.81 -19.58 -0.20
N GLU A 6 -0.73 -18.88 0.94
CA GLU A 6 -0.12 -17.54 1.04
C GLU A 6 1.30 -17.52 0.47
N SER A 7 2.07 -18.61 0.61
CA SER A 7 3.46 -18.70 0.15
C SER A 7 3.62 -19.32 -1.24
N GLU A 8 2.54 -19.65 -1.96
CA GLU A 8 2.63 -20.31 -3.26
C GLU A 8 3.21 -19.39 -4.36
N THR A 9 3.01 -18.09 -4.19
CA THR A 9 3.52 -17.04 -5.08
C THR A 9 3.93 -15.84 -4.24
N ALA A 10 4.68 -14.90 -4.81
CA ALA A 10 5.01 -13.65 -4.13
C ALA A 10 3.77 -12.91 -3.58
N PHE A 11 2.61 -12.96 -4.26
CA PHE A 11 1.38 -12.31 -3.80
C PHE A 11 0.70 -13.09 -2.65
N PRO A 12 0.71 -12.55 -1.40
CA PRO A 12 0.41 -13.32 -0.21
C PRO A 12 -1.06 -13.21 0.24
N HIS A 13 -1.83 -12.29 -0.34
CA HIS A 13 -3.16 -11.92 0.17
C HIS A 13 -4.23 -12.96 -0.22
N ARG A 14 -4.25 -14.09 0.51
CA ARG A 14 -5.06 -15.30 0.24
C ARG A 14 -6.14 -15.50 1.31
N ALA A 15 -6.22 -16.67 1.94
CA ALA A 15 -7.19 -16.99 2.99
C ALA A 15 -7.15 -15.98 4.14
N GLY A 16 -8.31 -15.70 4.76
CA GLY A 16 -8.46 -14.69 5.82
C GLY A 16 -8.82 -13.28 5.31
N ASN A 17 -8.54 -12.96 4.04
CA ASN A 17 -8.98 -11.71 3.42
C ASN A 17 -10.40 -11.85 2.84
N ILE A 18 -11.34 -11.01 3.31
CA ILE A 18 -12.73 -11.00 2.81
C ILE A 18 -12.82 -10.32 1.44
N PHE A 19 -12.20 -9.14 1.30
CA PHE A 19 -12.13 -8.38 0.05
C PHE A 19 -10.94 -7.43 0.05
N LYS A 20 -10.60 -6.90 -1.14
CA LYS A 20 -9.65 -5.80 -1.32
C LYS A 20 -10.41 -4.54 -1.71
N ILE A 21 -10.04 -3.40 -1.14
CA ILE A 21 -10.59 -2.10 -1.48
C ILE A 21 -9.52 -1.17 -2.03
N GLN A 22 -9.85 -0.40 -3.08
CA GLN A 22 -9.00 0.65 -3.63
C GLN A 22 -9.67 2.00 -3.40
N TYR A 23 -8.91 2.96 -2.87
CA TYR A 23 -9.32 4.35 -2.81
C TYR A 23 -8.67 5.08 -3.98
N PHE A 24 -9.50 5.67 -4.83
CA PHE A 24 -9.05 6.32 -6.06
C PHE A 24 -9.74 7.67 -6.19
N THR A 25 -9.00 8.65 -6.65
CA THR A 25 -9.54 9.97 -7.02
C THR A 25 -8.92 10.42 -8.32
N SER A 26 -9.74 11.07 -9.14
CA SER A 26 -9.36 11.64 -10.42
C SER A 26 -9.98 13.02 -10.52
N TRP A 27 -9.27 13.96 -11.14
CA TRP A 27 -9.71 15.34 -11.27
C TRP A 27 -9.21 15.92 -12.60
N GLY A 28 -9.97 16.84 -13.17
CA GLY A 28 -9.64 17.49 -14.44
C GLY A 28 -8.84 18.79 -14.30
N ASP A 29 -9.00 19.50 -13.18
CA ASP A 29 -8.36 20.78 -12.95
C ASP A 29 -6.84 20.63 -12.76
N GLN A 30 -6.06 21.47 -13.44
CA GLN A 30 -4.60 21.47 -13.32
C GLN A 30 -4.12 22.41 -12.21
N GLY A 31 -2.87 22.20 -11.79
CA GLY A 31 -2.18 23.08 -10.85
C GLY A 31 -1.81 22.40 -9.53
N ILE A 32 -0.65 22.76 -9.00
CA ILE A 32 -0.06 22.12 -7.82
C ILE A 32 -0.98 22.19 -6.59
N ASN A 33 -1.73 23.29 -6.43
CA ASN A 33 -2.68 23.46 -5.33
C ASN A 33 -3.84 22.46 -5.41
N VAL A 34 -4.37 22.20 -6.61
CA VAL A 34 -5.43 21.22 -6.83
C VAL A 34 -4.90 19.81 -6.57
N THR A 35 -3.74 19.49 -7.13
CA THR A 35 -3.06 18.20 -6.93
C THR A 35 -2.84 17.91 -5.45
N ASN A 36 -2.21 18.83 -4.72
CA ASN A 36 -1.95 18.68 -3.28
C ASN A 36 -3.24 18.53 -2.48
N ARG A 37 -4.28 19.31 -2.79
CA ARG A 37 -5.59 19.21 -2.14
C ARG A 37 -6.21 17.83 -2.31
N ASN A 38 -6.21 17.29 -3.52
CA ASN A 38 -6.85 16.00 -3.81
C ASN A 38 -6.04 14.82 -3.24
N ILE A 39 -4.70 14.88 -3.32
CA ILE A 39 -3.83 13.89 -2.69
C ILE A 39 -4.03 13.89 -1.16
N ASN A 40 -4.09 15.07 -0.52
CA ASN A 40 -4.29 15.15 0.92
C ASN A 40 -5.65 14.58 1.34
N LYS A 41 -6.73 14.87 0.60
CA LYS A 41 -8.04 14.24 0.86
C LYS A 41 -7.99 12.71 0.78
N LEU A 42 -7.25 12.17 -0.19
CA LEU A 42 -7.09 10.71 -0.31
C LEU A 42 -6.31 10.12 0.87
N ARG A 43 -5.25 10.82 1.32
CA ARG A 43 -4.46 10.44 2.51
C ARG A 43 -5.30 10.50 3.80
N ASP A 44 -6.10 11.55 3.97
CA ASP A 44 -7.00 11.69 5.13
C ASP A 44 -8.03 10.56 5.17
N PHE A 45 -8.59 10.20 4.00
CA PHE A 45 -9.50 9.07 3.88
C PHE A 45 -8.81 7.72 4.13
N TYR A 46 -7.59 7.53 3.60
CA TYR A 46 -6.81 6.33 3.89
C TYR A 46 -6.51 6.23 5.41
N ALA A 47 -6.20 7.35 6.07
CA ALA A 47 -5.94 7.41 7.50
C ALA A 47 -7.19 7.10 8.34
N SER A 48 -8.36 7.63 7.98
CA SER A 48 -9.61 7.34 8.69
C SER A 48 -10.02 5.86 8.63
N MET A 49 -9.59 5.15 7.59
CA MET A 49 -9.86 3.71 7.44
C MET A 49 -8.96 2.80 8.28
N THR A 50 -7.98 3.35 9.01
CA THR A 50 -6.95 2.55 9.71
C THR A 50 -7.52 1.50 10.67
N SER A 51 -8.59 1.81 11.41
CA SER A 51 -9.18 0.89 12.40
C SER A 51 -10.04 -0.23 11.78
N TYR A 52 -10.30 -0.18 10.47
CA TYR A 52 -11.25 -1.07 9.80
C TYR A 52 -10.59 -2.02 8.80
N VAL A 53 -9.28 -1.90 8.60
CA VAL A 53 -8.51 -2.68 7.62
C VAL A 53 -7.44 -3.50 8.32
N SER A 54 -6.74 -4.35 7.58
CA SER A 54 -5.60 -5.14 8.08
C SER A 54 -4.62 -4.29 8.89
N SER A 55 -4.06 -4.87 9.95
CA SER A 55 -3.06 -4.23 10.82
C SER A 55 -1.94 -5.22 11.18
N GLY A 56 -0.72 -4.70 11.38
CA GLY A 56 0.43 -5.50 11.81
C GLY A 56 0.98 -6.53 10.80
N PRO A 57 1.26 -6.18 9.52
CA PRO A 57 1.27 -4.84 8.92
C PRO A 57 -0.08 -4.45 8.29
N ARG A 58 -0.25 -3.16 7.99
CA ARG A 58 -1.33 -2.72 7.08
C ARG A 58 -0.95 -3.11 5.65
N GLU A 59 -1.64 -4.12 5.12
CA GLU A 59 -1.35 -4.78 3.84
C GLU A 59 -1.58 -3.83 2.65
N ALA A 60 -0.79 -4.04 1.58
CA ALA A 60 -0.81 -3.25 0.36
C ALA A 60 -0.68 -4.16 -0.88
N PHE A 61 -1.14 -3.67 -2.03
CA PHE A 61 -1.09 -4.43 -3.28
C PHE A 61 -0.11 -3.81 -4.26
N LEU A 62 0.92 -4.56 -4.66
CA LEU A 62 2.05 -4.06 -5.47
C LEU A 62 1.62 -3.35 -6.76
N ASN A 63 0.58 -3.84 -7.44
CA ASN A 63 0.13 -3.25 -8.70
C ASN A 63 -0.55 -1.89 -8.53
N TYR A 64 -0.90 -1.50 -7.30
CA TYR A 64 -1.29 -0.14 -6.94
C TYR A 64 -0.14 0.49 -6.15
N ARG A 65 0.95 0.81 -6.86
CA ARG A 65 2.16 1.36 -6.24
C ARG A 65 1.85 2.63 -5.46
N ASP A 66 2.18 2.57 -4.18
CA ASP A 66 2.04 3.68 -3.25
C ASP A 66 3.43 4.07 -2.72
N LEU A 67 3.84 5.32 -2.95
CA LEU A 67 5.10 5.86 -2.44
C LEU A 67 4.95 6.38 -1.01
N ASP A 68 3.72 6.60 -0.52
CA ASP A 68 3.46 7.09 0.83
C ASP A 68 3.73 6.01 1.89
N ILE A 69 3.75 4.72 1.52
CA ILE A 69 4.10 3.62 2.44
C ILE A 69 5.62 3.34 2.52
N GLY A 70 6.43 4.02 1.70
CA GLY A 70 7.89 3.92 1.70
C GLY A 70 8.51 3.90 0.31
N SER A 71 9.75 4.38 0.20
CA SER A 71 10.53 4.38 -1.04
C SER A 71 12.03 4.22 -0.76
N ILE A 72 12.80 3.91 -1.80
CA ILE A 72 14.26 4.03 -1.76
C ILE A 72 14.61 5.51 -1.58
N ASN A 73 15.64 5.81 -0.78
CA ASN A 73 16.09 7.18 -0.58
C ASN A 73 16.69 7.76 -1.88
N SER A 74 16.76 9.09 -1.94
CA SER A 74 17.26 9.82 -3.12
C SER A 74 18.72 9.52 -3.48
N SER A 75 19.50 8.92 -2.59
CA SER A 75 20.89 8.51 -2.83
C SER A 75 21.02 7.11 -3.44
N ASN A 76 19.92 6.42 -3.77
CA ASN A 76 19.90 5.01 -4.22
C ASN A 76 20.59 4.05 -3.24
N GLN A 77 20.71 4.43 -1.98
CA GLN A 77 21.29 3.63 -0.91
C GLN A 77 20.18 3.18 0.04
N SER A 78 19.38 2.18 -0.33
CA SER A 78 18.44 1.58 0.61
C SER A 78 19.08 0.45 1.39
N SER A 79 18.92 0.44 2.71
CA SER A 79 19.19 -0.76 3.49
C SER A 79 18.03 -1.75 3.35
N PHE A 80 18.29 -3.04 3.60
CA PHE A 80 17.23 -4.04 3.71
C PHE A 80 16.17 -3.63 4.75
N LYS A 81 16.59 -2.96 5.83
CA LYS A 81 15.71 -2.47 6.89
C LYS A 81 14.73 -1.40 6.40
N ASP A 82 15.15 -0.53 5.49
CA ASP A 82 14.25 0.45 4.86
C ASP A 82 13.24 -0.26 3.96
N ALA A 83 13.69 -1.29 3.24
CA ALA A 83 12.85 -2.08 2.37
C ALA A 83 11.80 -2.91 3.14
N GLN A 84 12.09 -3.35 4.36
CA GLN A 84 11.15 -4.07 5.21
C GLN A 84 9.87 -3.27 5.52
N VAL A 85 9.94 -1.93 5.56
CA VAL A 85 8.79 -1.06 5.87
C VAL A 85 7.64 -1.24 4.87
N TYR A 86 7.96 -1.31 3.57
CA TYR A 86 6.98 -1.49 2.50
C TYR A 86 6.93 -2.95 2.00
N GLY A 87 8.04 -3.68 2.08
CA GLY A 87 8.16 -5.08 1.68
C GLY A 87 7.15 -5.98 2.38
N PHE A 88 7.11 -5.93 3.71
CA PHE A 88 6.15 -6.72 4.49
C PHE A 88 4.69 -6.31 4.24
N LYS A 89 4.42 -5.07 3.85
CA LYS A 89 3.06 -4.63 3.48
C LYS A 89 2.63 -5.28 2.16
N TYR A 90 3.53 -5.41 1.19
CA TYR A 90 3.22 -6.00 -0.12
C TYR A 90 3.24 -7.53 -0.11
N PHE A 91 4.19 -8.14 0.58
CA PHE A 91 4.51 -9.56 0.43
C PHE A 91 4.39 -10.38 1.73
N LYS A 92 4.07 -9.77 2.88
CA LYS A 92 3.96 -10.46 4.17
C LYS A 92 5.15 -11.39 4.39
N GLY A 93 4.95 -12.66 4.70
CA GLY A 93 6.03 -13.64 4.90
C GLY A 93 6.85 -13.97 3.65
N ASN A 94 6.45 -13.48 2.47
CA ASN A 94 7.16 -13.68 1.20
C ASN A 94 8.10 -12.51 0.82
N PHE A 95 8.32 -11.55 1.73
CA PHE A 95 9.33 -10.51 1.57
C PHE A 95 10.72 -11.01 1.98
#